data_AF-A0A395SES7-F1
#
_entry.id   AF-A0A395SES7-F1
#
_cell.length_a   1.000
_cell.length_b   1.000
_cell.length_c   1.000
_cell.angle_alpha   90.00
_cell.angle_beta   90.00
_cell.angle_gamma   90.00
#
_symmetry.space_group_name_H-M   'P 1'
#
loop_
_entity.id
_entity.type
_entity.pdbx_description
1 polymer ?
#
loop_
_entity_poly.entity_id
_entity_poly.type
_entity_poly.pdbx_seq_one_letter_code
_entity_poly.pdbx_strand_id
1 'polypeptide(L)'
;MFFQNLPTEIVEWIAEHLQQSNALNALCRANRRFYHILNWHLYDRDAQSSCKSLLWGAYNGNLQAMQKSLSHGANIHRKDYDDKTPLAKAVEGQNLEAIDFLLDRGAEINYSNTYADSIMYIAVFTRNVDVVELILARGAKPDALSSANTRPLSLAVSRGDFHIAQALVRFGACMDEPGPGYYTPLITAVHEARHDILKMFIENGVFQNDKDGSLGAEALRRAVLNDNNEALEILLKAGVNPIRAGWHGCCPIMEAVRFGQIDLAISLSEMVADLKEAKDKDGEGLLYYAVARGSRRYANYLLVRGFGPHDTNEPELPSALEALCSSDSNLN
;
A
#
# COMPACT_ATOMS: atom_id res chain seq x y z
N MET A 1 34.51 -0.86 48.54
CA MET A 1 35.33 0.28 49.00
C MET A 1 36.57 0.55 48.14
N PHE A 2 37.21 -0.43 47.49
CA PHE A 2 38.53 -0.23 46.85
C PHE A 2 38.57 0.67 45.59
N PHE A 3 37.47 0.83 44.85
CA PHE A 3 37.48 1.54 43.56
C PHE A 3 37.12 3.04 43.64
N GLN A 4 36.68 3.56 44.79
CA GLN A 4 36.17 4.94 44.85
C GLN A 4 37.27 6.01 44.80
N ASN A 5 38.49 5.67 45.23
CA ASN A 5 39.60 6.62 45.38
C ASN A 5 40.75 6.42 44.37
N LEU A 6 40.56 5.62 43.33
CA LEU A 6 41.61 5.44 42.31
C LEU A 6 41.90 6.76 41.56
N PRO A 7 43.16 7.08 41.25
CA PRO A 7 43.53 8.14 40.31
C PRO A 7 42.90 7.90 38.93
N THR A 8 42.55 8.98 38.22
CA THR A 8 41.92 8.92 36.89
C THR A 8 42.76 8.15 35.88
N GLU A 9 44.08 8.35 35.89
CA GLU A 9 45.04 7.67 35.02
C GLU A 9 45.00 6.14 35.18
N ILE A 10 44.82 5.65 36.42
CA ILE A 10 44.72 4.20 36.68
C ILE A 10 43.38 3.66 36.17
N VAL A 11 42.31 4.45 36.28
CA VAL A 11 40.98 4.08 35.77
C VAL A 11 41.00 3.95 34.24
N GLU A 12 41.63 4.89 33.55
CA GLU A 12 41.82 4.87 32.08
C GLU A 12 42.71 3.69 31.65
N TRP A 13 43.84 3.48 32.33
CA TRP A 13 44.73 2.34 32.06
C TRP A 13 44.00 0.99 32.20
N ILE A 14 43.16 0.82 33.24
CA ILE A 14 42.33 -0.39 33.42
C ILE A 14 41.39 -0.58 32.22
N ALA A 15 40.79 0.49 31.71
CA ALA A 15 39.88 0.43 30.57
C ALA A 15 40.58 0.01 29.27
N GLU A 16 41.76 0.55 29.00
CA GLU A 16 42.58 0.22 27.83
C GLU A 16 42.96 -1.28 27.82
N HIS A 17 43.28 -1.84 28.99
CA HIS A 17 43.79 -3.21 29.11
C HIS A 17 42.68 -4.26 29.33
N LEU A 18 41.45 -3.85 29.62
CA LEU A 18 40.29 -4.75 29.68
C LEU A 18 39.84 -5.11 28.27
N GLN A 19 40.13 -6.33 27.81
CA GLN A 19 39.74 -6.79 26.47
C GLN A 19 38.23 -7.07 26.32
N GLN A 20 37.50 -7.27 27.43
CA GLN A 20 36.07 -7.62 27.39
C GLN A 20 35.17 -6.44 27.79
N SER A 21 34.27 -6.06 26.88
CA SER A 21 33.25 -5.02 27.11
C SER A 21 32.33 -5.32 28.30
N ASN A 22 32.10 -6.59 28.63
CA ASN A 22 31.27 -7.01 29.75
C ASN A 22 31.88 -6.62 31.11
N ALA A 23 33.20 -6.76 31.28
CA ALA A 23 33.89 -6.41 32.52
C ALA A 23 33.90 -4.89 32.73
N LEU A 24 34.13 -4.12 31.66
CA LEU A 24 34.08 -2.66 31.69
C LEU A 24 32.66 -2.15 32.03
N ASN A 25 31.63 -2.77 31.43
CA ASN A 25 30.23 -2.48 31.73
C ASN A 25 29.85 -2.81 33.18
N ALA A 26 30.31 -3.95 33.71
CA ALA A 26 30.07 -4.32 35.11
C ALA A 26 30.73 -3.32 36.08
N LEU A 27 31.95 -2.88 35.79
CA LEU A 27 32.65 -1.86 36.58
C LEU A 27 31.91 -0.51 36.57
N CYS A 28 31.45 -0.06 35.40
CA CYS A 28 30.69 1.18 35.28
C CYS A 28 29.34 1.12 36.01
N ARG A 29 28.68 -0.06 36.03
CA ARG A 29 27.45 -0.27 36.81
C ARG A 29 27.69 -0.28 38.32
N ALA A 30 28.83 -0.84 38.75
CA ALA A 30 29.17 -0.94 40.17
C ALA A 30 29.70 0.38 40.76
N ASN A 31 30.21 1.30 39.93
CA ASN A 31 30.82 2.54 40.39
C ASN A 31 30.52 3.74 39.48
N ARG A 32 29.77 4.71 40.00
CA ARG A 32 29.39 5.95 39.30
C ARG A 32 30.59 6.77 38.82
N ARG A 33 31.73 6.72 39.53
CA ARG A 33 32.96 7.42 39.13
C ARG A 33 33.59 6.80 37.88
N PHE A 34 33.56 5.47 37.77
CA PHE A 34 34.02 4.76 36.56
C PHE A 34 33.14 5.09 35.37
N TYR A 35 31.82 5.11 35.56
CA TYR A 35 30.90 5.52 34.49
C TYR A 35 31.21 6.94 33.98
N HIS A 36 31.45 7.90 34.88
CA HIS A 36 31.75 9.28 34.47
C HIS A 36 33.09 9.44 33.75
N ILE A 37 34.14 8.74 34.20
CA ILE A 37 35.48 8.83 33.61
C ILE A 37 35.57 8.05 32.30
N LEU A 38 35.01 6.84 32.24
CA LEU A 38 35.20 5.90 31.13
C LEU A 38 34.07 5.91 30.10
N ASN A 39 33.08 6.79 30.25
CA ASN A 39 31.94 6.85 29.33
C ASN A 39 32.40 7.03 27.88
N TRP A 40 33.39 7.88 27.66
CA TRP A 40 33.92 8.18 26.34
C TRP A 40 34.60 6.95 25.72
N HIS A 41 35.39 6.19 26.49
CA HIS A 41 36.00 4.94 26.03
C HIS A 41 34.97 3.87 25.67
N LEU A 42 33.86 3.80 26.43
CA LEU A 42 32.76 2.88 26.12
C LEU A 42 32.08 3.24 24.80
N TYR A 43 31.82 4.52 24.56
CA TYR A 43 31.24 4.99 23.30
C TYR A 43 32.20 4.86 22.13
N ASP A 44 33.49 5.11 22.31
CA ASP A 44 34.52 4.94 21.27
C ASP A 44 34.63 3.47 20.84
N ARG A 45 34.70 2.54 21.80
CA ARG A 45 34.69 1.10 21.49
C ARG A 45 33.39 0.64 20.83
N ASP A 46 32.23 1.13 21.28
CA ASP A 46 30.95 0.79 20.64
C ASP A 46 30.87 1.35 19.22
N ALA A 47 31.26 2.61 19.02
CA ALA A 47 31.30 3.29 17.72
C ALA A 47 32.14 2.53 16.70
N GLN A 48 33.31 2.04 17.12
CA GLN A 48 34.23 1.31 16.24
C GLN A 48 33.80 -0.15 15.98
N SER A 49 33.02 -0.77 16.87
CA SER A 49 32.68 -2.20 16.78
C SER A 49 31.29 -2.48 16.21
N SER A 50 30.24 -1.98 16.87
CA SER A 50 28.87 -2.42 16.64
C SER A 50 27.83 -1.31 16.51
N CYS A 51 28.17 -0.07 16.88
CA CYS A 51 27.26 1.08 16.92
C CYS A 51 25.93 0.78 17.66
N LYS A 52 25.94 -0.12 18.65
CA LYS A 52 24.72 -0.56 19.35
C LYS A 52 24.08 0.59 20.12
N SER A 53 24.89 1.48 20.68
CA SER A 53 24.41 2.68 21.36
C SER A 53 23.67 3.61 20.41
N LEU A 54 24.19 3.80 19.18
CA LEU A 54 23.53 4.63 18.17
C LEU A 54 22.19 4.02 17.74
N LEU A 55 22.17 2.71 17.45
CA LEU A 55 20.96 1.98 17.07
C LEU A 55 19.90 1.98 18.18
N TRP A 56 20.32 1.72 19.42
CA TRP A 56 19.44 1.76 20.59
C TRP A 56 18.91 3.18 20.85
N GLY A 57 19.79 4.17 20.76
CA GLY A 57 19.42 5.58 20.92
C GLY A 57 18.41 6.02 19.87
N ALA A 58 18.59 5.61 18.61
CA ALA A 58 17.65 5.87 17.54
C ALA A 58 16.27 5.25 17.80
N TYR A 59 16.22 3.97 18.21
CA TYR A 59 14.97 3.27 18.51
C TYR A 59 14.22 3.83 19.74
N ASN A 60 14.92 4.40 20.72
CA ASN A 60 14.32 4.91 21.96
C ASN A 60 14.22 6.45 22.01
N GLY A 61 14.60 7.15 20.94
CA GLY A 61 14.61 8.61 20.91
C GLY A 61 15.67 9.26 21.82
N ASN A 62 16.71 8.53 22.25
CA ASN A 62 17.73 9.07 23.13
C ASN A 62 18.80 9.84 22.36
N LEU A 63 18.48 11.11 22.05
CA LEU A 63 19.35 12.02 21.30
C LEU A 63 20.73 12.21 21.95
N GLN A 64 20.81 12.22 23.28
CA GLN A 64 22.09 12.38 23.98
C GLN A 64 23.03 11.20 23.72
N ALA A 65 22.49 9.98 23.77
CA ALA A 65 23.25 8.77 23.45
C ALA A 65 23.68 8.76 21.98
N MET A 66 22.78 9.14 21.07
CA MET A 66 23.09 9.22 19.63
C MET A 66 24.18 10.27 19.36
N GLN A 67 24.07 11.46 19.94
CA GLN A 67 25.04 12.54 19.77
C GLN A 67 26.43 12.16 20.28
N LYS A 68 26.49 11.51 21.45
CA LYS A 68 27.75 10.99 21.98
C LYS A 68 28.33 9.89 21.10
N SER A 69 27.52 8.93 20.64
CA SER A 69 27.99 7.88 19.75
C SER A 69 28.56 8.45 18.44
N LEU A 70 27.88 9.41 17.81
CA LEU A 70 28.35 10.05 16.58
C LEU A 70 29.62 10.89 16.81
N SER A 71 29.75 11.59 17.94
CA SER A 71 30.96 12.36 18.25
C SER A 71 32.20 11.49 18.47
N HIS A 72 32.02 10.21 18.80
CA HIS A 72 33.09 9.21 18.92
C HIS A 72 33.25 8.37 17.64
N GLY A 73 32.73 8.84 16.50
CA GLY A 73 32.97 8.22 15.20
C GLY A 73 32.06 7.06 14.84
N ALA A 74 30.90 6.89 15.50
CA ALA A 74 29.94 5.87 15.10
C ALA A 74 29.46 6.13 13.67
N ASN A 75 29.42 5.08 12.84
CA ASN A 75 28.98 5.20 11.46
C ASN A 75 27.44 5.31 11.41
N ILE A 76 26.94 6.45 10.91
CA ILE A 76 25.50 6.75 10.79
C ILE A 76 24.77 5.82 9.81
N HIS A 77 25.49 5.10 8.95
CA HIS A 77 24.95 4.10 8.02
C HIS A 77 25.19 2.66 8.47
N ARG A 78 25.66 2.44 9.72
CA ARG A 78 25.93 1.09 10.21
C ARG A 78 24.64 0.27 10.31
N LYS A 79 24.60 -0.84 9.59
CA LYS A 79 23.53 -1.83 9.65
C LYS A 79 23.65 -2.74 10.87
N ASP A 80 22.52 -3.08 11.48
CA ASP A 80 22.44 -4.15 12.48
C ASP A 80 22.32 -5.55 11.82
N TYR A 81 22.04 -6.58 12.61
CA TYR A 81 21.89 -7.95 12.10
C TYR A 81 20.65 -8.16 11.21
N ASP A 82 19.65 -7.28 11.32
CA ASP A 82 18.45 -7.26 10.47
C ASP A 82 18.62 -6.34 9.26
N ASP A 83 19.86 -5.88 9.01
CA ASP A 83 20.21 -4.91 7.98
C ASP A 83 19.45 -3.58 8.14
N LYS A 84 19.22 -3.13 9.38
CA LYS A 84 18.57 -1.85 9.68
C LYS A 84 19.60 -0.80 10.04
N THR A 85 19.52 0.36 9.39
CA THR A 85 20.31 1.54 9.73
C THR A 85 19.77 2.21 11.00
N PRO A 86 20.53 3.12 11.64
CA PRO A 86 20.02 3.96 12.72
C PRO A 86 18.73 4.68 12.34
N LEU A 87 18.63 5.17 11.10
CA LEU A 87 17.41 5.83 10.63
C LEU A 87 16.22 4.87 10.58
N ALA A 88 16.41 3.66 10.04
CA ALA A 88 15.36 2.64 10.05
C ALA A 88 14.92 2.29 11.47
N LYS A 89 15.85 2.20 12.44
CA LYS A 89 15.50 1.98 13.86
C LYS A 89 14.74 3.16 14.47
N ALA A 90 15.07 4.40 14.12
CA ALA A 90 14.31 5.57 14.57
C ALA A 90 12.87 5.56 14.04
N VAL A 91 12.69 5.16 12.78
CA VAL A 91 11.37 4.97 12.16
C VAL A 91 10.58 3.84 12.86
N GLU A 92 11.20 2.68 13.09
CA GLU A 92 10.55 1.58 13.85
C GLU A 92 10.16 1.99 15.26
N GLY A 93 11.02 2.75 15.93
CA GLY A 93 10.76 3.32 17.25
C GLY A 93 9.80 4.51 17.25
N GLN A 94 9.37 4.99 16.08
CA GLN A 94 8.47 6.13 15.88
C GLN A 94 8.95 7.44 16.53
N ASN A 95 10.26 7.64 16.64
CA ASN A 95 10.83 8.81 17.30
C ASN A 95 11.12 9.93 16.29
N LEU A 96 10.18 10.87 16.13
CA LEU A 96 10.29 11.99 15.18
C LEU A 96 11.59 12.78 15.36
N GLU A 97 11.93 13.16 16.59
CA GLU A 97 13.16 13.92 16.88
C GLU A 97 14.43 13.16 16.48
N ALA A 98 14.44 11.83 16.65
CA ALA A 98 15.58 11.00 16.27
C ALA A 98 15.69 10.85 14.76
N ILE A 99 14.55 10.76 14.06
CA ILE A 99 14.49 10.77 12.59
C ILE A 99 15.08 12.08 12.06
N ASP A 100 14.59 13.22 12.55
CA ASP A 100 15.11 14.54 12.16
C ASP A 100 16.61 14.67 12.44
N PHE A 101 17.03 14.32 13.65
CA PHE A 101 18.42 14.42 14.08
C PHE A 101 19.39 13.61 13.19
N LEU A 102 18.97 12.41 12.75
CA LEU A 102 19.77 11.55 11.89
C LEU A 102 19.81 12.07 10.45
N LEU A 103 18.67 12.54 9.93
CA LEU A 103 18.59 13.12 8.59
C LEU A 103 19.40 14.42 8.47
N ASP A 104 19.38 15.27 9.51
CA ASP A 104 20.22 16.47 9.59
C ASP A 104 21.73 16.16 9.59
N ARG A 105 22.11 14.93 9.95
CA ARG A 105 23.50 14.43 9.94
C ARG A 105 23.83 13.60 8.71
N GLY A 106 22.97 13.62 7.69
CA GLY A 106 23.22 12.97 6.40
C GLY A 106 22.88 11.49 6.36
N ALA A 107 22.01 10.99 7.25
CA ALA A 107 21.49 9.63 7.11
C ALA A 107 20.75 9.46 5.76
N GLU A 108 20.95 8.31 5.11
CA GLU A 108 20.33 8.00 3.82
C GLU A 108 18.85 7.63 3.98
N ILE A 109 17.97 8.47 3.45
CA ILE A 109 16.51 8.29 3.57
C ILE A 109 15.91 7.26 2.61
N ASN A 110 16.52 7.07 1.44
CA ASN A 110 16.04 6.14 0.40
C ASN A 110 16.71 4.76 0.49
N TYR A 111 16.99 4.34 1.72
CA TYR A 111 17.59 3.07 2.04
C TYR A 111 16.59 1.91 1.91
N SER A 112 17.08 0.75 1.48
CA SER A 112 16.38 -0.55 1.53
C SER A 112 17.23 -1.58 2.26
N ASN A 113 16.63 -2.35 3.15
CA ASN A 113 17.33 -3.44 3.85
C ASN A 113 17.55 -4.66 2.93
N THR A 114 18.18 -5.72 3.44
CA THR A 114 18.41 -6.99 2.74
C THR A 114 17.12 -7.72 2.36
N TYR A 115 16.03 -7.42 3.05
CA TYR A 115 14.67 -7.85 2.69
C TYR A 115 14.04 -6.92 1.64
N ALA A 116 14.77 -5.99 1.04
CA ALA A 116 14.26 -5.01 0.09
C ALA A 116 13.08 -4.16 0.62
N ASP A 117 12.92 -4.07 1.94
CA ASP A 117 11.95 -3.17 2.55
C ASP A 117 12.56 -1.77 2.62
N SER A 118 11.88 -0.83 1.95
CA SER A 118 12.23 0.58 1.99
C SER A 118 11.91 1.21 3.36
N ILE A 119 12.61 2.30 3.70
CA ILE A 119 12.25 3.11 4.88
C ILE A 119 10.77 3.56 4.82
N MET A 120 10.27 3.88 3.63
CA MET A 120 8.85 4.23 3.44
C MET A 120 7.91 3.09 3.82
N TYR A 121 8.23 1.87 3.40
CA TYR A 121 7.44 0.70 3.76
C TYR A 121 7.43 0.45 5.27
N ILE A 122 8.59 0.56 5.93
CA ILE A 122 8.69 0.45 7.39
C ILE A 122 7.82 1.52 8.07
N ALA A 123 7.88 2.78 7.62
CA ALA A 123 7.08 3.86 8.19
C ALA A 123 5.58 3.60 8.06
N VAL A 124 5.09 3.18 6.88
CA VAL A 124 3.68 2.80 6.70
C VAL A 124 3.31 1.61 7.59
N PHE A 125 4.24 0.68 7.81
CA PHE A 125 4.02 -0.46 8.70
C PHE A 125 3.78 -0.03 10.16
N THR A 126 4.39 1.06 10.63
CA THR A 126 4.18 1.60 11.98
C THR A 126 2.77 2.16 12.21
N ARG A 127 2.03 2.46 11.13
CA ARG A 127 0.70 3.12 11.16
C ARG A 127 0.69 4.50 11.84
N ASN A 128 1.85 5.15 11.89
CA ASN A 128 2.00 6.50 12.44
C ASN A 128 2.08 7.53 11.31
N VAL A 129 1.05 8.37 11.20
CA VAL A 129 0.94 9.39 10.14
C VAL A 129 2.08 10.40 10.25
N ASP A 130 2.44 10.84 11.45
CA ASP A 130 3.48 11.85 11.66
C ASP A 130 4.84 11.33 11.18
N VAL A 131 5.13 10.05 11.41
CA VAL A 131 6.37 9.41 10.92
C VAL A 131 6.38 9.38 9.39
N VAL A 132 5.27 8.98 8.76
CA VAL A 132 5.15 8.93 7.30
C VAL A 132 5.29 10.32 6.67
N GLU A 133 4.57 11.31 7.20
CA GLU A 133 4.66 12.69 6.72
C GLU A 133 6.05 13.27 6.88
N LEU A 134 6.73 12.98 8.00
CA LEU A 134 8.09 13.43 8.25
C LEU A 134 9.06 12.90 7.20
N ILE A 135 9.08 11.59 6.96
CA ILE A 135 10.02 11.02 5.99
C ILE A 135 9.70 11.47 4.55
N LEU A 136 8.41 11.64 4.21
CA LEU A 136 8.00 12.19 2.92
C LEU A 136 8.50 13.63 2.74
N ALA A 137 8.30 14.47 3.75
CA ALA A 137 8.79 15.86 3.75
C ALA A 137 10.32 15.95 3.64
N ARG A 138 11.03 14.92 4.13
CA ARG A 138 12.49 14.79 4.06
C ARG A 138 13.00 14.13 2.77
N GLY A 139 12.13 13.86 1.79
CA GLY A 139 12.51 13.38 0.45
C GLY A 139 12.54 11.86 0.28
N ALA A 140 11.86 11.11 1.15
CA ALA A 140 11.61 9.69 0.92
C ALA A 140 10.73 9.48 -0.31
N LYS A 141 11.05 8.48 -1.14
CA LYS A 141 10.25 8.15 -2.31
C LYS A 141 8.91 7.50 -1.87
N PRO A 142 7.74 8.08 -2.24
CA PRO A 142 6.43 7.56 -1.84
C PRO A 142 6.12 6.17 -2.38
N ASP A 143 6.64 5.85 -3.57
CA ASP A 143 6.45 4.57 -4.27
C ASP A 143 7.58 3.55 -4.02
N ALA A 144 8.40 3.74 -2.97
CA ALA A 144 9.47 2.81 -2.68
C ALA A 144 8.93 1.43 -2.24
N LEU A 145 9.13 0.44 -3.11
CA LEU A 145 8.58 -0.91 -2.99
C LEU A 145 9.14 -1.68 -1.78
N SER A 146 8.40 -2.70 -1.35
CA SER A 146 8.84 -3.72 -0.39
C SER A 146 9.45 -4.96 -1.05
N SER A 147 9.94 -5.91 -0.24
CA SER A 147 10.28 -7.30 -0.65
C SER A 147 9.26 -7.93 -1.58
N ALA A 148 7.98 -7.76 -1.25
CA ALA A 148 6.87 -8.37 -1.95
C ALA A 148 6.43 -7.55 -3.17
N ASN A 149 7.25 -6.61 -3.65
CA ASN A 149 6.89 -5.67 -4.72
C ASN A 149 5.60 -4.89 -4.41
N THR A 150 5.29 -4.69 -3.12
CA THR A 150 4.08 -3.99 -2.68
C THR A 150 4.39 -2.51 -2.50
N ARG A 151 3.56 -1.64 -3.08
CA ARG A 151 3.66 -0.20 -2.89
C ARG A 151 3.18 0.22 -1.49
N PRO A 152 3.81 1.23 -0.86
CA PRO A 152 3.35 1.75 0.43
C PRO A 152 1.88 2.17 0.42
N LEU A 153 1.39 2.77 -0.68
CA LEU A 153 -0.02 3.14 -0.80
C LEU A 153 -0.95 1.93 -0.76
N SER A 154 -0.67 0.86 -1.52
CA SER A 154 -1.47 -0.37 -1.49
C SER A 154 -1.56 -1.00 -0.09
N LEU A 155 -0.47 -0.94 0.68
CA LEU A 155 -0.46 -1.40 2.06
C LEU A 155 -1.38 -0.54 2.96
N ALA A 156 -1.28 0.79 2.85
CA ALA A 156 -2.15 1.71 3.62
C ALA A 156 -3.63 1.48 3.27
N VAL A 157 -3.95 1.29 1.99
CA VAL A 157 -5.33 1.03 1.53
C VAL A 157 -5.87 -0.29 2.08
N SER A 158 -5.11 -1.39 1.95
CA SER A 158 -5.59 -2.69 2.45
C SER A 158 -5.87 -2.68 3.96
N ARG A 159 -5.08 -1.94 4.72
CA ARG A 159 -5.26 -1.76 6.17
C ARG A 159 -6.31 -0.72 6.56
N GLY A 160 -6.81 0.06 5.61
CA GLY A 160 -7.76 1.15 5.84
C GLY A 160 -7.16 2.38 6.53
N ASP A 161 -5.85 2.60 6.39
CA ASP A 161 -5.15 3.74 6.99
C ASP A 161 -5.38 5.02 6.17
N PHE A 162 -6.59 5.59 6.25
CA PHE A 162 -7.02 6.75 5.45
C PHE A 162 -6.02 7.92 5.46
N HIS A 163 -5.58 8.36 6.65
CA HIS A 163 -4.67 9.50 6.78
C HIS A 163 -3.27 9.21 6.18
N ILE A 164 -2.80 7.96 6.25
CA ILE A 164 -1.53 7.57 5.62
C ILE A 164 -1.69 7.53 4.11
N ALA A 165 -2.79 6.96 3.60
CA ALA A 165 -3.09 6.97 2.17
C ALA A 165 -3.20 8.40 1.62
N GLN A 166 -3.88 9.29 2.35
CA GLN A 166 -3.99 10.70 2.02
C GLN A 166 -2.62 11.40 2.00
N ALA A 167 -1.76 11.16 3.00
CA ALA A 167 -0.40 11.70 3.02
C ALA A 167 0.41 11.21 1.81
N LEU A 168 0.39 9.91 1.52
CA LEU A 168 1.10 9.35 0.37
C LEU A 168 0.64 9.95 -0.96
N VAL A 169 -0.67 10.08 -1.19
CA VAL A 169 -1.22 10.73 -2.39
C VAL A 169 -0.81 12.19 -2.49
N ARG A 170 -0.85 12.94 -1.37
CA ARG A 170 -0.42 14.34 -1.32
C ARG A 170 1.05 14.53 -1.74
N PHE A 171 1.90 13.56 -1.43
CA PHE A 171 3.31 13.55 -1.83
C PHE A 171 3.57 12.84 -3.17
N GLY A 172 2.53 12.54 -3.96
CA GLY A 172 2.64 12.05 -5.32
C GLY A 172 2.79 10.54 -5.46
N ALA A 173 2.32 9.74 -4.49
CA ALA A 173 2.23 8.29 -4.65
C ALA A 173 1.30 7.93 -5.82
N CYS A 174 1.70 6.93 -6.61
CA CYS A 174 0.90 6.43 -7.72
C CYS A 174 -0.34 5.66 -7.24
N MET A 175 -1.52 6.03 -7.75
CA MET A 175 -2.83 5.47 -7.35
C MET A 175 -3.31 4.32 -8.25
N ASP A 176 -2.76 4.19 -9.46
CA ASP A 176 -3.26 3.36 -10.55
C ASP A 176 -2.26 2.31 -11.06
N GLU A 177 -1.01 2.32 -10.62
CA GLU A 177 -0.06 1.26 -10.99
C GLU A 177 -0.39 -0.08 -10.30
N PRO A 178 -0.39 -1.18 -11.06
CA PRO A 178 -0.68 -2.50 -10.52
C PRO A 178 0.47 -3.02 -9.65
N GLY A 179 0.12 -3.54 -8.48
CA GLY A 179 0.99 -4.37 -7.66
C GLY A 179 0.92 -5.86 -8.05
N PRO A 180 1.47 -6.73 -7.20
CA PRO A 180 1.36 -8.18 -7.37
C PRO A 180 -0.10 -8.62 -7.54
N GLY A 181 -0.35 -9.49 -8.51
CA GLY A 181 -1.71 -9.97 -8.81
C GLY A 181 -2.58 -8.97 -9.58
N TYR A 182 -1.99 -7.93 -10.19
CA TYR A 182 -2.70 -6.90 -10.96
C TYR A 182 -3.68 -6.05 -10.15
N TYR A 183 -3.47 -5.94 -8.84
CA TYR A 183 -4.26 -5.06 -7.97
C TYR A 183 -3.61 -3.68 -7.87
N THR A 184 -4.31 -2.64 -8.31
CA THR A 184 -3.92 -1.25 -8.07
C THR A 184 -4.44 -0.80 -6.70
N PRO A 185 -3.88 0.26 -6.10
CA PRO A 185 -4.45 0.87 -4.90
C PRO A 185 -5.95 1.15 -5.02
N LEU A 186 -6.41 1.67 -6.17
CA LEU A 186 -7.83 1.89 -6.44
C LEU A 186 -8.66 0.60 -6.38
N ILE A 187 -8.22 -0.47 -7.06
CA ILE A 187 -8.93 -1.77 -7.05
C ILE A 187 -8.93 -2.37 -5.66
N THR A 188 -7.82 -2.25 -4.90
CA THR A 188 -7.76 -2.69 -3.49
C THR A 188 -8.76 -1.93 -2.63
N ALA A 189 -8.94 -0.61 -2.82
CA ALA A 189 -9.93 0.17 -2.08
C ALA A 189 -11.35 -0.33 -2.32
N VAL A 190 -11.70 -0.66 -3.57
CA VAL A 190 -13.01 -1.24 -3.90
C VAL A 190 -13.16 -2.64 -3.30
N HIS A 191 -12.11 -3.46 -3.41
CA HIS A 191 -12.13 -4.85 -2.92
C HIS A 191 -12.32 -4.94 -1.41
N GLU A 192 -11.62 -4.09 -0.65
CA GLU A 192 -11.65 -4.01 0.81
C GLU A 192 -12.75 -3.08 1.34
N ALA A 193 -13.65 -2.60 0.48
CA ALA A 193 -14.74 -1.67 0.81
C ALA A 193 -14.28 -0.41 1.57
N ARG A 194 -13.15 0.19 1.15
CA ARG A 194 -12.62 1.45 1.68
C ARG A 194 -13.20 2.64 0.92
N HIS A 195 -14.48 2.96 1.17
CA HIS A 195 -15.21 3.98 0.42
C HIS A 195 -14.68 5.41 0.64
N ASP A 196 -14.13 5.68 1.82
CA ASP A 196 -13.45 6.93 2.17
C ASP A 196 -12.18 7.16 1.32
N ILE A 197 -11.33 6.13 1.23
CA ILE A 197 -10.14 6.16 0.38
C ILE A 197 -10.53 6.23 -1.10
N LEU A 198 -11.56 5.50 -1.52
CA LEU A 198 -12.07 5.54 -2.89
C LEU A 198 -12.52 6.96 -3.29
N LYS A 199 -13.29 7.64 -2.43
CA LYS A 199 -13.69 9.05 -2.63
C LYS A 199 -12.47 9.95 -2.74
N MET A 200 -11.49 9.79 -1.84
CA MET A 200 -10.25 10.57 -1.85
C MET A 200 -9.41 10.36 -3.13
N PHE A 201 -9.33 9.14 -3.68
CA PHE A 201 -8.66 8.89 -4.97
C PHE A 201 -9.36 9.58 -6.15
N ILE A 202 -10.70 9.57 -6.16
CA ILE A 202 -11.49 10.24 -7.20
C ILE A 202 -11.30 11.76 -7.12
N GLU A 203 -11.33 12.34 -5.91
CA GLU A 203 -11.06 13.76 -5.67
C GLU A 203 -9.65 14.18 -6.11
N ASN A 204 -8.67 13.29 -5.96
CA ASN A 204 -7.30 13.50 -6.43
C ASN A 204 -7.09 13.13 -7.92
N GLY A 205 -8.16 12.86 -8.66
CA GLY A 205 -8.11 12.70 -10.10
C GLY A 205 -7.46 11.39 -10.57
N VAL A 206 -7.68 10.27 -9.86
CA VAL A 206 -7.15 8.94 -10.26
C VAL A 206 -7.46 8.55 -11.71
N PHE A 207 -8.55 9.03 -12.29
CA PHE A 207 -8.93 8.76 -13.68
C PHE A 207 -8.37 9.74 -14.72
N GLN A 208 -7.59 10.76 -14.33
CA GLN A 208 -7.05 11.75 -15.27
C GLN A 208 -6.16 11.13 -16.36
N ASN A 209 -5.48 10.02 -16.04
CA ASN A 209 -4.62 9.29 -16.97
C ASN A 209 -5.29 8.05 -17.60
N ASP A 210 -6.53 7.72 -17.22
CA ASP A 210 -7.30 6.55 -17.70
C ASP A 210 -7.94 6.82 -19.06
N LYS A 211 -7.11 6.98 -20.10
CA LYS A 211 -7.55 7.42 -21.44
C LYS A 211 -8.51 6.44 -22.12
N ASP A 212 -8.33 5.14 -21.88
CA ASP A 212 -9.15 4.06 -22.44
C ASP A 212 -10.34 3.70 -21.53
N GLY A 213 -10.35 4.18 -20.29
CA GLY A 213 -11.39 3.89 -19.29
C GLY A 213 -11.26 2.50 -18.67
N SER A 214 -10.14 1.81 -18.90
CA SER A 214 -9.92 0.43 -18.46
C SER A 214 -9.81 0.33 -16.94
N LEU A 215 -9.18 1.32 -16.28
CA LEU A 215 -9.04 1.33 -14.83
C LEU A 215 -10.39 1.53 -14.15
N GLY A 216 -11.18 2.51 -14.62
CA GLY A 216 -12.54 2.74 -14.15
C GLY A 216 -13.43 1.52 -14.35
N ALA A 217 -13.38 0.93 -15.55
CA ALA A 217 -14.14 -0.29 -15.85
C ALA A 217 -13.78 -1.45 -14.91
N GLU A 218 -12.49 -1.68 -14.64
CA GLU A 218 -12.06 -2.73 -13.71
C GLU A 218 -12.50 -2.44 -12.27
N ALA A 219 -12.45 -1.18 -11.83
CA ALA A 219 -12.93 -0.77 -10.51
C ALA A 219 -14.44 -1.01 -10.37
N LEU A 220 -15.23 -0.65 -11.38
CA LEU A 220 -16.68 -0.84 -11.37
C LEU A 220 -17.03 -2.33 -11.44
N ARG A 221 -16.34 -3.09 -12.29
CA ARG A 221 -16.46 -4.55 -12.36
C ARG A 221 -16.17 -5.18 -11.00
N ARG A 222 -15.13 -4.74 -10.30
CA ARG A 222 -14.81 -5.24 -8.96
C ARG A 222 -15.93 -4.95 -7.96
N ALA A 223 -16.56 -3.78 -8.05
CA ALA A 223 -17.69 -3.43 -7.20
C ALA A 223 -18.90 -4.35 -7.44
N VAL A 224 -19.20 -4.70 -8.71
CA VAL A 224 -20.23 -5.69 -9.08
C VAL A 224 -19.93 -7.07 -8.48
N LEU A 225 -18.69 -7.56 -8.64
CA LEU A 225 -18.26 -8.88 -8.14
C LEU A 225 -18.39 -9.02 -6.62
N ASN A 226 -18.11 -7.93 -5.90
CA ASN A 226 -18.14 -7.88 -4.45
C ASN A 226 -19.52 -7.50 -3.87
N ASP A 227 -20.54 -7.25 -4.71
CA ASP A 227 -21.84 -6.71 -4.31
C ASP A 227 -21.72 -5.40 -3.48
N ASN A 228 -20.73 -4.57 -3.84
CA ASN A 228 -20.42 -3.34 -3.14
C ASN A 228 -21.19 -2.15 -3.74
N ASN A 229 -22.44 -2.00 -3.32
CA ASN A 229 -23.37 -0.97 -3.81
C ASN A 229 -22.88 0.47 -3.57
N GLU A 230 -22.21 0.75 -2.46
CA GLU A 230 -21.67 2.09 -2.20
C GLU A 230 -20.50 2.41 -3.13
N ALA A 231 -19.59 1.46 -3.39
CA ALA A 231 -18.51 1.67 -4.37
C ALA A 231 -19.06 1.83 -5.79
N LEU A 232 -20.09 1.06 -6.16
CA LEU A 232 -20.81 1.23 -7.42
C LEU A 232 -21.32 2.67 -7.57
N GLU A 233 -22.06 3.17 -6.59
CA GLU A 233 -22.63 4.52 -6.62
C GLU A 233 -21.55 5.61 -6.74
N ILE A 234 -20.45 5.47 -5.97
CA ILE A 234 -19.32 6.41 -6.01
C ILE A 234 -18.67 6.44 -7.39
N LEU A 235 -18.38 5.27 -7.98
CA LEU A 235 -17.73 5.15 -9.29
C LEU A 235 -18.63 5.65 -10.43
N LEU A 236 -19.94 5.36 -10.36
CA LEU A 236 -20.91 5.84 -11.34
C LEU A 236 -21.06 7.37 -11.28
N LYS A 237 -21.10 7.95 -10.07
CA LYS A 237 -21.09 9.41 -9.87
C LYS A 237 -19.82 10.07 -10.41
N ALA A 238 -18.69 9.36 -10.39
CA ALA A 238 -17.44 9.82 -10.99
C ALA A 238 -17.42 9.73 -12.54
N GLY A 239 -18.49 9.23 -13.17
CA GLY A 239 -18.61 9.14 -14.62
C GLY A 239 -17.94 7.90 -15.23
N VAL A 240 -17.65 6.87 -14.44
CA VAL A 240 -17.09 5.62 -14.95
C VAL A 240 -18.06 4.94 -15.90
N ASN A 241 -17.62 4.65 -17.11
CA ASN A 241 -18.46 4.07 -18.15
C ASN A 241 -18.64 2.55 -17.94
N PRO A 242 -19.88 2.06 -17.70
CA PRO A 242 -20.12 0.65 -17.38
C PRO A 242 -20.07 -0.31 -18.59
N ILE A 243 -19.98 0.20 -19.82
CA ILE A 243 -19.83 -0.62 -21.04
C ILE A 243 -18.39 -0.76 -21.51
N ARG A 244 -17.43 -0.02 -20.93
CA ARG A 244 -16.01 -0.19 -21.24
C ARG A 244 -15.51 -1.51 -20.68
N ALA A 245 -14.64 -2.17 -21.44
CA ALA A 245 -13.98 -3.39 -21.00
C ALA A 245 -12.78 -3.04 -20.12
N GLY A 246 -12.67 -3.70 -18.96
CA GLY A 246 -11.44 -3.67 -18.16
C GLY A 246 -10.37 -4.62 -18.73
N TRP A 247 -9.33 -4.91 -17.96
CA TRP A 247 -8.22 -5.77 -18.40
C TRP A 247 -8.62 -7.23 -18.68
N HIS A 248 -9.76 -7.65 -18.17
CA HIS A 248 -10.31 -8.99 -18.37
C HIS A 248 -11.14 -9.10 -19.67
N GLY A 249 -11.33 -7.99 -20.39
CA GLY A 249 -12.06 -7.96 -21.66
C GLY A 249 -13.58 -8.07 -21.52
N CYS A 250 -14.12 -8.08 -20.31
CA CYS A 250 -15.56 -8.03 -20.03
C CYS A 250 -15.93 -6.65 -19.46
N CYS A 251 -17.08 -6.12 -19.86
CA CYS A 251 -17.59 -4.88 -19.26
C CYS A 251 -18.35 -5.14 -17.94
N PRO A 252 -18.42 -4.15 -17.03
CA PRO A 252 -19.17 -4.26 -15.78
C PRO A 252 -20.62 -4.74 -15.93
N ILE A 253 -21.35 -4.28 -16.95
CA ILE A 253 -22.75 -4.72 -17.18
C ILE A 253 -22.81 -6.21 -17.51
N MET A 254 -21.91 -6.71 -18.36
CA MET A 254 -21.86 -8.15 -18.68
C MET A 254 -21.62 -8.98 -17.43
N GLU A 255 -20.73 -8.54 -16.54
CA GLU A 255 -20.48 -9.22 -15.27
C GLU A 255 -21.74 -9.25 -14.40
N ALA A 256 -22.48 -8.13 -14.28
CA ALA A 256 -23.74 -8.09 -13.53
C ALA A 256 -24.76 -9.13 -14.08
N VAL A 257 -24.85 -9.26 -15.40
CA VAL A 257 -25.72 -10.26 -16.05
C VAL A 257 -25.26 -11.69 -15.75
N ARG A 258 -23.95 -11.97 -15.86
CA ARG A 258 -23.37 -13.30 -15.56
C ARG A 258 -23.68 -13.74 -14.13
N PHE A 259 -23.55 -12.85 -13.17
CA PHE A 259 -23.85 -13.14 -11.76
C PHE A 259 -25.35 -13.12 -11.43
N GLY A 260 -26.20 -12.70 -12.38
CA GLY A 260 -27.66 -12.67 -12.21
C GLY A 260 -28.17 -11.46 -11.43
N GLN A 261 -27.36 -10.40 -11.29
CA GLN A 261 -27.76 -9.11 -10.71
C GLN A 261 -28.57 -8.31 -11.75
N ILE A 262 -29.74 -8.83 -12.13
CA ILE A 262 -30.51 -8.30 -13.28
C ILE A 262 -31.02 -6.89 -13.04
N ASP A 263 -31.44 -6.55 -11.82
CA ASP A 263 -31.88 -5.20 -11.49
C ASP A 263 -30.74 -4.18 -11.60
N LEU A 264 -29.52 -4.55 -11.18
CA LEU A 264 -28.34 -3.73 -11.38
C LEU A 264 -28.01 -3.61 -12.87
N ALA A 265 -28.03 -4.71 -13.62
CA ALA A 265 -27.77 -4.69 -15.07
C ALA A 265 -28.74 -3.77 -15.83
N ILE A 266 -30.03 -3.78 -15.46
CA ILE A 266 -31.04 -2.86 -16.01
C ILE A 266 -30.70 -1.41 -15.62
N SER A 267 -30.41 -1.16 -14.34
CA SER A 267 -30.08 0.19 -13.85
C SER A 267 -28.84 0.76 -14.55
N LEU A 268 -27.79 -0.06 -14.72
CA LEU A 268 -26.59 0.31 -15.48
C LEU A 268 -26.91 0.57 -16.96
N SER A 269 -27.83 -0.22 -17.54
CA SER A 269 -28.24 -0.07 -18.94
C SER A 269 -29.04 1.20 -19.21
N GLU A 270 -29.75 1.72 -18.21
CA GLU A 270 -30.48 2.97 -18.32
C GLU A 270 -29.57 4.21 -18.34
N MET A 271 -28.37 4.11 -17.74
CA MET A 271 -27.38 5.19 -17.73
C MET A 271 -26.58 5.30 -19.03
N VAL A 272 -26.70 4.34 -19.95
CA VAL A 272 -25.90 4.27 -21.18
C VAL A 272 -26.80 4.55 -22.39
N ALA A 273 -26.38 5.49 -23.23
CA ALA A 273 -27.12 5.88 -24.43
C ALA A 273 -27.06 4.81 -25.54
N ASP A 274 -25.86 4.30 -25.84
CA ASP A 274 -25.68 3.26 -26.85
C ASP A 274 -25.10 1.99 -26.22
N LEU A 275 -25.96 1.00 -26.00
CA LEU A 275 -25.60 -0.29 -25.42
C LEU A 275 -24.98 -1.26 -26.44
N LYS A 276 -25.07 -0.98 -27.75
CA LYS A 276 -24.57 -1.90 -28.79
C LYS A 276 -23.05 -1.92 -28.88
N GLU A 277 -22.40 -0.89 -28.37
CA GLU A 277 -20.93 -0.84 -28.23
C GLU A 277 -20.41 -1.76 -27.10
N ALA A 278 -21.29 -2.26 -26.23
CA ALA A 278 -20.90 -3.19 -25.17
C ALA A 278 -20.58 -4.57 -25.76
N LYS A 279 -19.32 -4.76 -26.12
CA LYS A 279 -18.77 -6.01 -26.65
C LYS A 279 -17.61 -6.48 -25.78
N ASP A 280 -17.52 -7.78 -25.60
CA ASP A 280 -16.35 -8.38 -24.95
C ASP A 280 -15.20 -8.56 -25.96
N LYS A 281 -14.10 -9.14 -25.48
CA LYS A 281 -12.92 -9.47 -26.29
C LYS A 281 -13.21 -10.41 -27.48
N ASP A 282 -14.25 -11.23 -27.39
CA ASP A 282 -14.64 -12.21 -28.41
C ASP A 282 -15.68 -11.59 -29.38
N GLY A 283 -16.09 -10.35 -29.12
CA GLY A 283 -17.05 -9.58 -29.90
C GLY A 283 -18.51 -9.82 -29.49
N GLU A 284 -18.74 -10.59 -28.42
CA GLU A 284 -20.08 -10.94 -27.96
C GLU A 284 -20.71 -9.80 -27.16
N GLY A 285 -22.00 -9.57 -27.42
CA GLY A 285 -22.77 -8.47 -26.84
C GLY A 285 -23.61 -8.87 -25.61
N LEU A 286 -24.30 -7.90 -25.03
CA LEU A 286 -25.16 -8.12 -23.84
C LEU A 286 -26.26 -9.18 -24.05
N LEU A 287 -26.78 -9.32 -25.27
CA LEU A 287 -27.82 -10.32 -25.57
C LEU A 287 -27.28 -11.75 -25.44
N TYR A 288 -26.02 -11.98 -25.84
CA TYR A 288 -25.35 -13.26 -25.66
C TYR A 288 -25.32 -13.64 -24.17
N TYR A 289 -24.82 -12.74 -23.33
CA TYR A 289 -24.75 -12.97 -21.88
C TYR A 289 -26.13 -13.19 -21.23
N ALA A 290 -27.16 -12.51 -21.73
CA ALA A 290 -28.53 -12.69 -21.25
C ALA A 290 -29.04 -14.12 -21.53
N VAL A 291 -28.84 -14.62 -22.75
CA VAL A 291 -29.25 -15.95 -23.20
C VAL A 291 -28.42 -17.03 -22.52
N ALA A 292 -27.09 -16.90 -22.50
CA ALA A 292 -26.18 -17.85 -21.86
C ALA A 292 -26.48 -18.04 -20.37
N ARG A 293 -26.89 -16.97 -19.68
CA ARG A 293 -27.32 -17.05 -18.27
C ARG A 293 -28.71 -17.68 -18.09
N GLY A 294 -29.54 -17.64 -19.12
CA GLY A 294 -30.95 -18.03 -19.06
C GLY A 294 -31.89 -16.90 -18.57
N SER A 295 -31.45 -15.63 -18.63
CA SER A 295 -32.21 -14.50 -18.07
C SER A 295 -33.24 -13.96 -19.05
N ARG A 296 -34.47 -14.49 -18.98
CA ARG A 296 -35.61 -14.00 -19.78
C ARG A 296 -35.89 -12.52 -19.59
N ARG A 297 -35.84 -12.06 -18.32
CA ARG A 297 -36.13 -10.67 -17.96
C ARG A 297 -35.18 -9.69 -18.65
N TYR A 298 -33.88 -9.99 -18.64
CA TYR A 298 -32.89 -9.13 -19.28
C TYR A 298 -32.87 -9.27 -20.80
N ALA A 299 -33.06 -10.48 -21.34
CA ALA A 299 -33.20 -10.69 -22.78
C ALA A 299 -34.39 -9.89 -23.35
N ASN A 300 -35.57 -9.97 -22.72
CA ASN A 300 -36.74 -9.21 -23.13
C ASN A 300 -36.51 -7.69 -23.04
N TYR A 301 -35.82 -7.23 -21.99
CA TYR A 301 -35.43 -5.83 -21.85
C TYR A 301 -34.58 -5.34 -23.04
N LEU A 302 -33.58 -6.13 -23.46
CA LEU A 302 -32.74 -5.80 -24.60
C LEU A 302 -33.51 -5.87 -25.94
N LEU A 303 -34.37 -6.87 -26.14
CA LEU A 303 -35.20 -7.00 -27.35
C LEU A 303 -36.11 -5.78 -27.56
N VAL A 304 -36.75 -5.28 -26.48
CA VAL A 304 -37.57 -4.06 -26.53
C VAL A 304 -36.74 -2.83 -26.93
N ARG A 305 -35.44 -2.82 -26.61
CA ARG A 305 -34.49 -1.77 -27.03
C ARG A 305 -33.89 -1.99 -28.42
N GLY A 306 -34.40 -2.96 -29.20
CA GLY A 306 -34.00 -3.16 -30.60
C GLY A 306 -32.68 -3.90 -30.78
N PHE A 307 -32.30 -4.74 -29.80
CA PHE A 307 -31.24 -5.73 -29.99
C PHE A 307 -31.76 -6.89 -30.82
N GLY A 308 -31.04 -7.28 -31.86
CA GLY A 308 -31.38 -8.42 -32.70
C GLY A 308 -30.49 -9.64 -32.41
N PRO A 309 -30.96 -10.86 -32.73
CA PRO A 309 -30.15 -12.08 -32.59
C PRO A 309 -29.00 -12.17 -33.61
N HIS A 310 -28.93 -11.23 -34.57
CA HIS A 310 -27.86 -11.12 -35.56
C HIS A 310 -26.75 -10.14 -35.15
N ASP A 311 -26.88 -9.51 -33.98
CA ASP A 311 -25.85 -8.60 -33.44
C ASP A 311 -24.69 -9.38 -32.75
N THR A 312 -24.65 -10.70 -32.85
CA THR A 312 -23.67 -11.62 -32.22
C THR A 312 -22.91 -12.45 -33.25
N ASN A 313 -21.71 -12.91 -32.89
CA ASN A 313 -20.92 -13.82 -33.76
C ASN A 313 -21.35 -15.29 -33.61
N GLU A 314 -22.21 -15.58 -32.64
CA GLU A 314 -22.73 -16.92 -32.32
C GLU A 314 -23.92 -17.35 -33.20
N PRO A 315 -23.79 -18.42 -34.01
CA PRO A 315 -24.85 -18.88 -34.91
C PRO A 315 -25.99 -19.61 -34.18
N GLU A 316 -25.78 -20.09 -32.95
CA GLU A 316 -26.78 -20.82 -32.16
C GLU A 316 -27.67 -19.88 -31.32
N LEU A 317 -27.31 -18.60 -31.22
CA LEU A 317 -28.03 -17.60 -30.43
C LEU A 317 -29.51 -17.44 -30.78
N PRO A 318 -29.92 -17.41 -32.07
CA PRO A 318 -31.33 -17.27 -32.44
C PRO A 318 -32.18 -18.43 -31.89
N SER A 319 -31.71 -19.67 -32.04
CA SER A 319 -32.41 -20.86 -31.54
C SER A 319 -32.45 -20.90 -30.01
N ALA A 320 -31.37 -20.48 -29.34
CA ALA A 320 -31.34 -20.39 -27.89
C ALA A 320 -32.27 -19.29 -27.34
N LEU A 321 -32.35 -18.14 -28.03
CA LEU A 321 -33.28 -17.05 -27.71
C LEU A 321 -34.75 -17.49 -27.89
N GLU A 322 -35.05 -18.20 -28.98
CA GLU A 322 -36.37 -18.78 -29.22
C GLU A 322 -36.73 -19.78 -28.12
N ALA A 323 -35.84 -20.70 -27.74
CA ALA A 323 -36.08 -21.63 -26.63
C ALA A 323 -36.31 -20.91 -25.28
N LEU A 324 -35.56 -19.82 -25.05
CA LEU A 324 -35.69 -18.99 -23.85
C LEU A 324 -37.07 -18.32 -23.76
N CYS A 325 -37.61 -17.87 -24.90
CA CYS A 325 -38.91 -17.20 -25.00
C CYS A 325 -40.10 -18.18 -25.11
N SER A 326 -39.89 -19.37 -25.71
CA SER A 326 -40.94 -20.37 -25.97
C SER A 326 -41.31 -21.21 -24.76
N SER A 327 -40.47 -21.25 -23.73
CA SER A 327 -40.69 -22.07 -22.54
C SER A 327 -41.84 -21.57 -21.63
N ASP A 328 -42.61 -20.56 -22.06
CA ASP A 328 -43.89 -20.16 -21.47
C ASP A 328 -45.13 -20.74 -22.19
N SER A 329 -45.02 -21.29 -23.41
CA SER A 329 -46.20 -21.87 -24.09
C SER A 329 -46.61 -23.24 -23.56
N ASN A 330 -45.88 -23.79 -22.58
CA ASN A 330 -46.15 -25.11 -21.96
C ASN A 330 -46.57 -25.02 -20.48
N LEU A 331 -46.89 -23.82 -19.96
CA LEU A 331 -47.33 -23.62 -18.56
C LEU A 331 -48.69 -22.92 -18.42
N ASN A 332 -49.50 -22.87 -19.49
CA ASN A 332 -50.93 -22.54 -19.42
C ASN A 332 -51.77 -23.75 -19.83
#